data_AF-A0A1K0JDT4-F1
#
_entry.id   AF-A0A1K0JDT4-F1
#
_cell.length_a   1.000
_cell.length_b   1.000
_cell.length_c   1.000
_cell.angle_alpha   90.00
_cell.angle_beta   90.00
_cell.angle_gamma   90.00
#
_symmetry.space_group_name_H-M   'P 1'
#
loop_
_entity.id
_entity.type
_entity.pdbx_description
1 polymer ?
#
loop_
_entity_poly.entity_id
_entity_poly.type
_entity_poly.pdbx_seq_one_letter_code
_entity_poly.pdbx_strand_id
1 'polypeptide(L)'
;MASRTIRALSEGELEAQIATAHSNLTTFAAVVAVLEGGCVYGGLNSDKAALRIIRAAQTEQQRLIKIYDECRDETARRRNEWRWANG
;
A
#
# COMPACT_ATOMS: atom_id res chain seq x y z
N MET A 1 15.34 -5.98 1.67
CA MET A 1 15.00 -7.36 1.25
C MET A 1 13.85 -7.43 0.23
N ALA A 2 12.86 -6.53 0.20
CA ALA A 2 11.73 -6.57 -0.76
C ALA A 2 12.12 -6.50 -2.27
N SER A 3 13.14 -5.71 -2.61
CA SER A 3 13.55 -5.47 -4.02
C SER A 3 13.96 -6.74 -4.81
N ARG A 4 14.43 -7.80 -4.15
CA ARG A 4 14.77 -9.06 -4.84
C ARG A 4 13.53 -9.88 -5.22
N THR A 5 12.46 -9.79 -4.43
CA THR A 5 11.23 -10.57 -4.66
C THR A 5 10.40 -9.98 -5.80
N ILE A 6 10.29 -8.66 -5.88
CA ILE A 6 9.47 -7.97 -6.90
C ILE A 6 10.02 -8.21 -8.32
N ARG A 7 11.35 -8.20 -8.48
CA ARG A 7 12.00 -8.46 -9.77
C ARG A 7 11.75 -9.87 -10.32
N ALA A 8 11.41 -10.83 -9.45
CA ALA A 8 11.12 -12.21 -9.85
C ALA A 8 9.65 -12.41 -10.28
N LEU A 9 8.77 -11.44 -10.03
CA LEU A 9 7.35 -11.54 -10.39
C LEU A 9 7.15 -11.42 -11.89
N SER A 10 6.16 -12.14 -12.41
CA SER A 10 5.61 -11.95 -13.76
C SER A 10 4.87 -10.61 -13.87
N GLU A 11 4.60 -10.16 -15.11
CA GLU A 11 3.88 -8.90 -15.34
C GLU A 11 2.47 -8.92 -14.72
N GLY A 12 1.71 -10.00 -14.90
CA GLY A 12 0.38 -10.15 -14.29
C GLY A 12 0.42 -10.15 -12.76
N GLU A 13 1.47 -10.71 -12.14
CA GLU A 13 1.64 -10.66 -10.69
C GLU A 13 1.99 -9.25 -10.19
N LEU A 14 2.80 -8.49 -10.94
CA LEU A 14 3.08 -7.09 -10.62
C LEU A 14 1.79 -6.25 -10.65
N GLU A 15 0.98 -6.41 -11.69
CA GLU A 15 -0.31 -5.70 -11.81
C GLU A 15 -1.27 -6.09 -10.68
N ALA A 16 -1.37 -7.38 -10.35
CA ALA A 16 -2.18 -7.85 -9.23
C ALA A 16 -1.71 -7.27 -7.88
N GLN A 17 -0.40 -7.16 -7.66
CA GLN A 17 0.17 -6.53 -6.46
C GLN A 17 -0.13 -5.04 -6.39
N ILE A 18 -0.03 -4.32 -7.52
CA ILE A 18 -0.37 -2.89 -7.62
C ILE A 18 -1.84 -2.69 -7.26
N ALA A 19 -2.75 -3.47 -7.85
CA ALA A 19 -4.19 -3.37 -7.57
C ALA A 19 -4.52 -3.69 -6.10
N THR A 20 -3.91 -4.75 -5.56
CA THR A 20 -4.08 -5.16 -4.15
C THR A 20 -3.58 -4.08 -3.20
N ALA A 21 -2.37 -3.56 -3.43
CA ALA A 21 -1.79 -2.50 -2.61
C ALA A 21 -2.67 -1.23 -2.64
N HIS A 22 -3.17 -0.84 -3.81
CA HIS A 22 -4.06 0.31 -3.95
C HIS A 22 -5.39 0.15 -3.19
N SER A 23 -6.02 -1.02 -3.32
CA SER A 23 -7.26 -1.33 -2.60
C SER A 23 -7.06 -1.30 -1.08
N ASN A 24 -5.97 -1.92 -0.60
CA ASN A 24 -5.64 -1.95 0.82
C ASN A 24 -5.30 -0.56 1.35
N LEU A 25 -4.56 0.26 0.59
CA LEU A 25 -4.28 1.66 0.97
C LEU A 25 -5.57 2.46 1.16
N THR A 26 -6.52 2.30 0.25
CA THR A 26 -7.84 2.94 0.33
C THR A 26 -8.59 2.48 1.57
N THR A 27 -8.54 1.18 1.87
CA THR A 27 -9.19 0.58 3.04
C THR A 27 -8.60 1.14 4.34
N PHE A 28 -7.28 1.17 4.48
CA PHE A 28 -6.64 1.73 5.67
C PHE A 28 -6.86 3.24 5.79
N ALA A 29 -6.92 3.97 4.67
CA ALA A 29 -7.23 5.40 4.68
C ALA A 29 -8.65 5.65 5.22
N ALA A 30 -9.62 4.82 4.81
CA ALA A 30 -10.98 4.90 5.35
C ALA A 30 -11.02 4.61 6.86
N VAL A 31 -10.28 3.61 7.34
CA VAL A 31 -10.18 3.32 8.78
C VAL A 31 -9.62 4.50 9.56
N VAL A 32 -8.52 5.09 9.08
CA VAL A 32 -7.92 6.28 9.70
C VAL A 32 -8.90 7.44 9.70
N ALA A 33 -9.55 7.74 8.57
CA ALA A 33 -10.52 8.83 8.47
C ALA A 33 -11.70 8.67 9.44
N VAL A 34 -12.22 7.45 9.58
CA VAL A 34 -13.31 7.17 10.53
C VAL A 34 -12.87 7.37 11.98
N LEU A 35 -11.66 6.94 12.34
CA LEU A 35 -11.17 7.03 13.72
C LEU A 35 -10.64 8.43 14.08
N GLU A 36 -10.14 9.20 13.12
CA GLU A 36 -9.70 10.58 13.33
C GLU A 36 -10.86 11.58 13.29
N GLY A 37 -11.84 11.36 12.42
CA GLY A 37 -13.01 12.25 12.25
C GLY A 37 -14.21 11.88 13.13
N GLY A 38 -14.23 10.68 13.72
CA GLY A 38 -15.34 10.18 14.51
C GLY A 38 -15.21 10.45 16.01
N CYS A 39 -16.35 10.59 16.70
CA CYS A 39 -16.39 10.53 18.17
C CYS A 39 -16.35 9.06 18.60
N VAL A 40 -15.25 8.62 19.21
CA VAL A 40 -15.15 7.26 19.73
C VAL A 40 -15.94 7.15 21.03
N TYR A 41 -17.02 6.38 21.03
CA TYR A 41 -17.82 6.15 22.23
C TYR A 41 -17.03 5.30 23.25
N GLY A 42 -17.09 5.68 24.53
CA GLY A 42 -16.46 4.94 25.64
C GLY A 42 -15.33 5.67 26.40
N GLY A 43 -15.07 6.94 26.07
CA GLY A 43 -14.16 7.80 26.84
C GLY A 43 -12.67 7.46 26.64
N LEU A 44 -11.82 7.92 27.59
CA LEU A 44 -10.36 7.96 27.44
C LEU A 44 -9.70 6.63 27.03
N ASN A 45 -10.26 5.49 27.42
CA ASN A 45 -9.71 4.17 27.06
C ASN A 45 -10.00 3.81 25.60
N SER A 46 -11.17 4.19 25.08
CA SER A 46 -11.51 4.01 23.67
C SER A 46 -10.66 4.91 22.77
N ASP A 47 -10.38 6.14 23.19
CA ASP A 47 -9.49 7.07 22.46
C ASP A 47 -8.06 6.51 22.32
N LYS A 48 -7.52 5.96 23.42
CA LYS A 48 -6.21 5.29 23.40
C LYS A 48 -6.19 4.09 22.47
N ALA A 49 -7.27 3.31 22.42
CA ALA A 49 -7.38 2.17 21.51
C ALA A 49 -7.45 2.65 20.05
N ALA A 50 -8.25 3.68 19.74
CA ALA A 50 -8.33 4.28 18.41
C ALA A 50 -6.97 4.80 17.94
N LEU A 51 -6.23 5.51 18.79
CA LEU A 51 -4.86 5.99 18.48
C LEU A 51 -3.89 4.84 18.17
N ARG A 52 -4.00 3.70 18.86
CA ARG A 52 -3.18 2.52 18.55
C ARG A 52 -3.52 1.92 17.20
N ILE A 53 -4.81 1.85 16.86
CA ILE A 53 -5.27 1.36 15.55
C ILE A 53 -4.82 2.28 14.42
N ILE A 54 -4.96 3.60 14.59
CA ILE A 54 -4.49 4.59 13.62
C ILE A 54 -3.00 4.41 13.33
N ARG A 55 -2.16 4.31 14.37
CA ARG A 55 -0.71 4.13 14.19
C ARG A 55 -0.37 2.83 13.45
N ALA A 56 -1.08 1.74 13.76
CA ALA A 56 -0.90 0.48 13.05
C ALA A 56 -1.30 0.59 11.57
N ALA A 57 -2.45 1.21 11.28
CA ALA A 57 -2.93 1.45 9.93
C ALA A 57 -1.95 2.32 9.12
N GLN A 58 -1.45 3.40 9.71
CA GLN A 58 -0.46 4.28 9.07
C GLN A 58 0.87 3.56 8.79
N THR A 59 1.32 2.70 9.72
CA THR A 59 2.52 1.89 9.50
C THR A 59 2.34 0.95 8.31
N GLU A 60 1.17 0.31 8.22
CA GLU A 60 0.85 -0.59 7.11
C GLU A 60 0.67 0.17 5.79
N GLN A 61 0.09 1.38 5.81
CA GLN A 61 0.03 2.25 4.64
C GLN A 61 1.42 2.57 4.10
N GLN A 62 2.39 2.89 4.95
CA GLN A 62 3.78 3.14 4.52
C GLN A 62 4.41 1.90 3.87
N ARG A 63 4.14 0.71 4.42
CA ARG A 63 4.59 -0.55 3.83
C ARG A 63 3.98 -0.79 2.45
N LEU A 64 2.67 -0.54 2.31
CA LEU A 64 1.93 -0.73 1.06
C LEU A 64 2.30 0.29 -0.02
N ILE A 65 2.54 1.56 0.35
CA ILE A 65 3.05 2.59 -0.58
C ILE A 65 4.37 2.12 -1.20
N LYS A 66 5.29 1.63 -0.36
CA LYS A 66 6.58 1.13 -0.84
C LYS A 66 6.40 -0.03 -1.84
N ILE A 67 5.51 -0.98 -1.55
CA ILE A 67 5.24 -2.10 -2.46
C ILE A 67 4.63 -1.60 -3.77
N TYR A 68 3.65 -0.69 -3.68
CA TYR A 68 2.99 -0.11 -4.84
C TYR A 68 4.00 0.59 -5.76
N ASP A 69 4.84 1.46 -5.20
CA ASP A 69 5.85 2.20 -5.95
C ASP A 69 6.91 1.25 -6.56
N GLU A 70 7.44 0.29 -5.79
CA GLU A 70 8.42 -0.68 -6.29
C GLU A 70 7.85 -1.53 -7.45
N CYS A 71 6.60 -1.99 -7.35
CA CYS A 71 5.95 -2.76 -8.43
C CYS A 71 5.65 -1.88 -9.66
N ARG A 72 5.19 -0.65 -9.44
CA ARG A 72 4.88 0.29 -10.52
C ARG A 72 6.14 0.68 -11.30
N ASP A 73 7.24 0.95 -10.60
CA ASP A 73 8.52 1.29 -11.21
C ASP A 73 9.10 0.12 -12.01
N GLU A 74 9.03 -1.10 -11.46
CA GLU A 74 9.48 -2.30 -12.17
C GLU A 74 8.66 -2.56 -13.44
N THR A 75 7.34 -2.36 -13.38
CA THR A 75 6.45 -2.47 -14.55
C THR A 75 6.81 -1.43 -15.62
N ALA A 76 7.05 -0.18 -15.20
CA ALA A 76 7.46 0.89 -16.11
C ALA A 76 8.83 0.61 -16.75
N ARG A 77 9.79 0.09 -15.97
CA ARG A 77 11.11 -0.30 -16.45
C ARG A 77 11.02 -1.35 -17.55
N ARG A 78 10.28 -2.45 -17.31
CA ARG A 78 10.11 -3.53 -18.29
C ARG A 78 9.45 -3.06 -19.58
N ARG A 79 8.44 -2.20 -19.47
CA ARG A 79 7.76 -1.59 -20.63
C ARG A 79 8.71 -0.73 -21.47
N ASN A 80 9.57 0.05 -20.82
CA ASN A 80 10.57 0.86 -21.51
C ASN A 80 11.61 -0.03 -22.20
N GLU A 81 12.10 -1.09 -21.55
CA GLU A 81 13.05 -2.04 -22.14
C GLU A 81 12.47 -2.73 -23.38
N TRP A 82 11.21 -3.18 -23.31
CA TRP A 82 10.52 -3.74 -24.47
C TRP A 82 10.41 -2.74 -25.63
N ARG A 83 10.07 -1.48 -25.33
CA ARG A 83 9.95 -0.42 -26.33
C ARG A 83 11.27 -0.15 -27.04
N TRP A 84 12.39 -0.13 -26.32
CA TRP A 84 13.71 0.06 -26.93
C TRP A 84 14.21 -1.16 -27.70
N ALA A 85 13.78 -2.37 -27.31
CA ALA A 85 14.17 -3.60 -27.99
C ALA A 85 13.38 -3.85 -29.30
N ASN A 86 12.20 -3.22 -29.47
CA ASN A 86 11.27 -3.51 -30.57
C ASN A 86 10.83 -2.27 -31.36
N GLY A 87 11.49 -1.12 -31.19
CA GLY A 87 11.20 0.14 -31.90
C GLY A 87 12.40 0.63 -32.67
#